data_AF-A0ABD1MES5-F1
#
_entry.id   AF-A0ABD1MES5-F1
#
_cell.length_a   1.000
_cell.length_b   1.000
_cell.length_c   1.000
_cell.angle_alpha   90.00
_cell.angle_beta   90.00
_cell.angle_gamma   90.00
#
_symmetry.space_group_name_H-M   'P 1'
#
loop_
_entity.id
_entity.type
_entity.pdbx_description
1 polymer ?
#
loop_
_entity_poly.entity_id
_entity_poly.type
_entity_poly.pdbx_seq_one_letter_code
_entity_poly.pdbx_strand_id
1 'polypeptide(L)'
;MHCTLRTSARPFIEATNEESNRRKMASKKKPKGDPHGMFAGMVVFLVPRGVQARRFHIWKERLVQMGAVVEERLSKRVTHVFAMHSDALHQQLDTEQDCLKSGELLSEDGYALKLDPQGEHTHEKSLDPGLTNQSTSSDPQQLINKKRKLSTEDTKNVNHEGDGDDGREKVIFSSTSTASSHGKVDSLSYRNTRPQHIDAENEMSSLSYCPPDLNKKITEIFGKLVNIYRALGEDRRSFSYYKAIAVIEKLPFKIESADQINNLPSIGKSMKDHIQEIITNGKLSKLEHFETDEKVRTISLFGEVWGIGPSTALKLYEKGHRSLDDLRIDDSLTNAQKLGLKYFDDIRQRIPRHEVQEMDCILQKVGEDVLSGVVIICGGSYRRGKASCGDIDIIITHPDGKRQGTDSGVDTYFGFCTYPGRELRHRIDLKVTNVTS
;
A
#
# COMPACT_ATOMS: atom_id res chain seq x y z
N MET A 1 13.91 -42.36 -5.19
CA MET A 1 14.98 -42.49 -4.17
C MET A 1 15.88 -41.26 -4.25
N HIS A 2 16.52 -40.87 -3.14
CA HIS A 2 17.44 -39.74 -2.94
C HIS A 2 17.73 -38.78 -4.12
N CYS A 3 17.36 -37.51 -3.95
CA CYS A 3 18.10 -36.38 -4.52
C CYS A 3 18.75 -35.60 -3.34
N THR A 4 20.02 -35.24 -3.47
CA THR A 4 20.87 -34.88 -2.32
C THR A 4 21.10 -33.38 -2.23
N LEU A 5 20.54 -32.72 -1.21
CA LEU A 5 20.79 -31.31 -0.92
C LEU A 5 22.24 -31.09 -0.49
N ARG A 6 23.08 -30.55 -1.39
CA ARG A 6 24.42 -30.06 -1.04
C ARG A 6 24.35 -28.61 -0.58
N THR A 7 24.32 -28.39 0.73
CA THR A 7 24.57 -27.08 1.35
C THR A 7 26.02 -26.64 1.11
N SER A 8 26.23 -25.57 0.34
CA SER A 8 27.56 -25.00 0.12
C SER A 8 28.01 -24.16 1.32
N ALA A 9 28.54 -24.80 2.36
CA ALA A 9 29.26 -24.10 3.42
C ALA A 9 30.47 -23.38 2.81
N ARG A 10 30.66 -22.09 3.14
CA ARG A 10 31.91 -21.38 2.82
C ARG A 10 32.97 -21.76 3.85
N PRO A 11 34.22 -22.07 3.44
CA PRO A 11 35.28 -22.38 4.39
C PRO A 11 35.64 -21.15 5.23
N PHE A 12 35.96 -21.40 6.49
CA PHE A 12 36.58 -20.46 7.40
C PHE A 12 38.03 -20.25 6.93
N ILE A 13 38.46 -19.01 6.67
CA ILE A 13 39.85 -18.71 6.35
C ILE A 13 40.47 -18.04 7.57
N GLU A 14 41.37 -18.74 8.25
CA GLU A 14 42.32 -18.13 9.17
C GLU A 14 43.25 -17.20 8.38
N ALA A 15 43.33 -15.95 8.81
CA ALA A 15 44.30 -14.99 8.32
C ALA A 15 45.32 -14.72 9.43
N THR A 16 46.56 -15.12 9.21
CA THR A 16 47.67 -14.98 10.17
C THR A 16 48.03 -13.51 10.41
N ASN A 17 48.57 -13.22 11.60
CA ASN A 17 49.17 -11.92 11.89
C ASN A 17 50.35 -11.64 10.94
N GLU A 18 50.36 -10.47 10.30
CA GLU A 18 51.60 -9.76 9.96
C GLU A 18 51.34 -8.24 9.91
N GLU A 19 52.41 -7.44 10.02
CA GLU A 19 52.34 -6.23 10.82
C GLU A 19 52.44 -4.89 10.06
N SER A 20 51.78 -3.88 10.65
CA SER A 20 52.11 -2.45 10.54
C SER A 20 51.82 -1.71 9.22
N ASN A 21 50.75 -0.91 9.22
CA ASN A 21 50.85 0.46 8.68
C ASN A 21 49.92 1.44 9.41
N ARG A 22 50.44 2.16 10.41
CA ARG A 22 49.66 3.01 11.32
C ARG A 22 49.30 4.38 10.70
N ARG A 23 48.22 4.45 9.91
CA ARG A 23 47.55 5.73 9.65
C ARG A 23 46.75 6.16 10.88
N LYS A 24 47.23 7.17 11.61
CA LYS A 24 46.56 7.75 12.79
C LYS A 24 45.21 8.36 12.40
N MET A 25 44.10 7.63 12.56
CA MET A 25 42.78 8.24 12.55
C MET A 25 42.58 9.06 13.82
N ALA A 26 42.03 10.27 13.67
CA ALA A 26 41.72 11.13 14.81
C ALA A 26 40.63 10.50 15.69
N SER A 27 40.73 10.74 17.01
CA SER A 27 39.69 10.31 17.96
C SER A 27 38.34 10.90 17.59
N LYS A 28 37.38 10.02 17.21
CA LYS A 28 35.98 10.43 17.07
C LYS A 28 35.48 10.87 18.43
N LYS A 29 35.26 12.18 18.60
CA LYS A 29 34.53 12.72 19.76
C LYS A 29 33.19 11.98 19.87
N LYS A 30 32.83 11.56 21.08
CA LYS A 30 31.49 10.99 21.37
C LYS A 30 30.42 11.96 20.84
N PRO A 31 29.29 11.46 20.29
CA PRO A 31 28.20 12.35 19.89
C PRO A 31 27.74 13.15 21.12
N LYS A 32 27.68 14.48 20.98
CA LYS A 32 26.97 15.31 21.95
C LYS A 32 25.48 15.07 21.72
N GLY A 33 24.76 14.68 22.77
CA GLY A 33 23.31 14.65 22.74
C GLY A 33 22.72 16.06 22.82
N ASP A 34 21.54 16.25 22.23
CA ASP A 34 20.74 17.45 22.40
C ASP A 34 19.98 17.39 23.74
N PRO A 35 20.24 18.29 24.71
CA PRO A 35 19.53 18.32 25.99
C PRO A 35 18.02 18.61 25.88
N HIS A 36 17.59 19.15 24.73
CA HIS A 36 16.18 19.43 24.41
C HIS A 36 15.67 18.60 23.22
N GLY A 37 16.38 17.52 22.88
CA GLY A 37 15.98 16.61 21.82
C GLY A 37 14.67 15.87 22.13
N MET A 38 14.07 15.27 21.10
CA MET A 38 12.76 14.59 21.14
C MET A 38 12.64 13.50 22.23
N PHE A 39 13.76 12.94 22.70
CA PHE A 39 13.82 11.90 23.73
C PHE A 39 14.51 12.37 25.02
N ALA A 40 14.63 13.69 25.24
CA ALA A 40 15.18 14.26 26.47
C ALA A 40 14.41 13.73 27.71
N GLY A 41 15.17 13.32 28.73
CA GLY A 41 14.62 12.70 29.95
C GLY A 41 14.27 11.22 29.83
N MET A 42 14.23 10.63 28.63
CA MET A 42 14.06 9.19 28.47
C MET A 42 15.34 8.45 28.84
N VAL A 43 15.24 7.51 29.77
CA VAL A 43 16.26 6.48 30.00
C VAL A 43 15.79 5.20 29.30
N VAL A 44 16.54 4.74 28.31
CA VAL A 44 16.11 3.71 27.35
C VAL A 44 17.04 2.50 27.41
N PHE A 45 16.47 1.29 27.52
CA PHE A 45 17.19 0.03 27.32
C PHE A 45 16.84 -0.54 25.93
N LEU A 46 17.86 -0.92 25.15
CA LEU A 46 17.69 -1.52 23.83
C LEU A 46 17.99 -3.02 23.90
N VAL A 47 17.00 -3.85 23.61
CA VAL A 47 17.15 -5.30 23.51
C VAL A 47 18.00 -5.63 22.27
N PRO A 48 19.11 -6.37 22.41
CA PRO A 48 19.99 -6.67 21.28
C PRO A 48 19.47 -7.83 20.40
N ARG A 49 18.61 -8.70 20.95
CA ARG A 49 18.03 -9.84 20.22
C ARG A 49 17.16 -9.34 19.06
N GLY A 50 17.28 -9.98 17.89
CA GLY A 50 16.63 -9.57 16.65
C GLY A 50 17.27 -8.36 15.93
N VAL A 51 18.23 -7.64 16.53
CA VAL A 51 18.85 -6.45 15.92
C VAL A 51 20.22 -6.78 15.32
N GLN A 52 20.39 -6.52 14.01
CA GLN A 52 21.71 -6.59 13.37
C GLN A 52 22.71 -5.67 14.08
N ALA A 53 23.88 -6.19 14.50
CA ALA A 53 24.84 -5.46 15.34
C ALA A 53 25.21 -4.05 14.84
N ARG A 54 25.31 -3.85 13.52
CA ARG A 54 25.55 -2.51 12.92
C ARG A 54 24.35 -1.56 13.08
N ARG A 55 23.11 -2.04 12.97
CA ARG A 55 21.90 -1.25 13.23
C ARG A 55 21.78 -0.90 14.71
N PHE A 56 22.07 -1.86 15.60
CA PHE A 56 22.04 -1.66 17.06
C PHE A 56 22.92 -0.49 17.51
N HIS A 57 24.16 -0.41 17.01
CA HIS A 57 25.07 0.71 17.29
C HIS A 57 24.54 2.04 16.73
N ILE A 58 24.04 2.06 15.49
CA ILE A 58 23.46 3.27 14.88
C ILE A 58 22.24 3.75 15.70
N TRP A 59 21.41 2.85 16.22
CA TRP A 59 20.26 3.19 17.06
C TRP A 59 20.68 3.74 18.41
N LYS A 60 21.67 3.13 19.09
CA LYS A 60 22.28 3.72 20.31
C LYS A 60 22.80 5.13 20.05
N GLU A 61 23.55 5.35 18.95
CA GLU A 61 24.07 6.68 18.58
C GLU A 61 22.95 7.69 18.30
N ARG A 62 21.88 7.29 17.60
CA ARG A 62 20.74 8.18 17.28
C ARG A 62 19.93 8.57 18.51
N LEU A 63 19.67 7.63 19.42
CA LEU A 63 18.93 7.91 20.66
C LEU A 63 19.67 8.92 21.53
N VAL A 64 21.00 8.76 21.69
CA VAL A 64 21.84 9.72 22.42
C VAL A 64 21.87 11.08 21.70
N GLN A 65 21.97 11.12 20.37
CA GLN A 65 21.86 12.39 19.62
C GLN A 65 20.53 13.11 19.87
N MET A 66 19.44 12.37 20.00
CA MET A 66 18.07 12.89 20.23
C MET A 66 17.72 13.10 21.73
N GLY A 67 18.71 13.07 22.62
CA GLY A 67 18.55 13.44 24.03
C GLY A 67 18.30 12.29 25.02
N ALA A 68 18.17 11.06 24.55
CA ALA A 68 17.97 9.90 25.43
C ALA A 68 19.25 9.46 26.14
N VAL A 69 19.12 8.99 27.37
CA VAL A 69 20.17 8.24 28.08
C VAL A 69 19.98 6.75 27.76
N VAL A 70 20.95 6.11 27.11
CA VAL A 70 20.88 4.67 26.82
C VAL A 70 21.63 3.88 27.89
N GLU A 71 20.92 2.98 28.57
CA GLU A 71 21.48 2.03 29.53
C GLU A 71 21.92 0.72 28.84
N GLU A 72 22.93 0.06 29.39
CA GLU A 72 23.47 -1.20 28.83
C GLU A 72 22.84 -2.46 29.44
N ARG A 73 22.07 -2.31 30.52
CA ARG A 73 21.32 -3.36 31.22
C ARG A 73 19.97 -2.81 31.67
N LEU A 74 19.01 -3.69 31.93
CA LEU A 74 17.76 -3.29 32.56
C LEU A 74 18.05 -2.82 34.01
N SER A 75 17.40 -1.75 34.45
CA SER A 75 17.56 -1.22 35.81
C SER A 75 16.35 -0.38 36.21
N LYS A 76 16.20 -0.10 37.52
CA LYS A 76 15.14 0.78 38.05
C LYS A 76 15.18 2.23 37.53
N ARG A 77 16.20 2.60 36.76
CA ARG A 77 16.30 3.91 36.08
C ARG A 77 15.66 3.90 34.70
N VAL A 78 15.49 2.73 34.08
CA VAL A 78 14.98 2.58 32.71
C VAL A 78 13.50 2.94 32.68
N THR A 79 13.17 3.97 31.90
CA THR A 79 11.79 4.43 31.67
C THR A 79 11.13 3.77 30.46
N HIS A 80 11.93 3.31 29.48
CA HIS A 80 11.44 2.76 28.22
C HIS A 80 12.33 1.59 27.77
N VAL A 81 11.72 0.52 27.25
CA VAL A 81 12.42 -0.63 26.68
C VAL A 81 12.06 -0.76 25.20
N PHE A 82 13.06 -0.74 24.32
CA PHE A 82 12.86 -0.91 22.88
C PHE A 82 13.33 -2.30 22.44
N ALA A 83 12.43 -3.08 21.85
CA ALA A 83 12.66 -4.40 21.30
C ALA A 83 12.07 -4.52 19.89
N MET A 84 12.56 -5.48 19.10
CA MET A 84 12.08 -5.72 17.73
C MET A 84 10.69 -6.38 17.66
N HIS A 85 10.37 -7.19 18.66
CA HIS A 85 9.11 -7.94 18.84
C HIS A 85 9.05 -8.41 20.30
N SER A 86 7.86 -8.85 20.74
CA SER A 86 7.57 -9.41 22.07
C SER A 86 8.61 -10.46 22.49
N ASP A 87 8.86 -11.43 21.64
CA ASP A 87 9.60 -12.64 21.99
C ASP A 87 11.09 -12.36 22.20
N ALA A 88 11.64 -11.34 21.53
CA ALA A 88 12.98 -10.85 21.79
C ALA A 88 13.12 -10.21 23.19
N LEU A 89 12.05 -9.56 23.68
CA LEU A 89 11.99 -9.02 25.04
C LEU A 89 11.81 -10.14 26.07
N HIS A 90 10.86 -11.05 25.88
CA HIS A 90 10.67 -12.21 26.78
C HIS A 90 11.95 -13.01 26.94
N GLN A 91 12.56 -13.49 25.85
CA GLN A 91 13.82 -14.25 25.92
C GLN A 91 14.97 -13.48 26.61
N GLN A 92 14.96 -12.14 26.58
CA GLN A 92 15.93 -11.32 27.29
C GLN A 92 15.63 -11.20 28.80
N LEU A 93 14.34 -11.14 29.18
CA LEU A 93 13.88 -11.10 30.57
C LEU A 93 13.91 -12.48 31.25
N ASP A 94 13.60 -13.57 30.54
CA ASP A 94 13.69 -14.95 31.04
C ASP A 94 15.12 -15.27 31.51
N THR A 95 16.12 -14.66 30.87
CA THR A 95 17.55 -14.79 31.25
C THR A 95 17.90 -14.04 32.54
N GLU A 96 17.07 -13.07 32.98
CA GLU A 96 17.17 -12.40 34.28
C GLU A 96 16.20 -13.00 35.32
N GLN A 97 15.13 -13.68 34.89
CA GLN A 97 14.11 -14.28 35.76
C GLN A 97 14.64 -15.49 36.55
N ASP A 98 15.67 -16.17 36.05
CA ASP A 98 16.40 -17.24 36.76
C ASP A 98 17.02 -16.77 38.10
N CYS A 99 17.22 -15.45 38.26
CA CYS A 99 17.71 -14.81 39.49
C CYS A 99 16.59 -14.45 40.50
N LEU A 100 15.31 -14.61 40.15
CA LEU A 100 14.15 -14.22 40.98
C LEU A 100 13.51 -15.40 41.72
N LYS A 101 14.36 -16.30 42.24
CA LYS A 101 13.97 -17.46 43.05
C LYS A 101 13.64 -17.07 44.51
N SER A 102 12.61 -16.23 44.69
CA SER A 102 12.04 -15.87 46.00
C SER A 102 10.56 -16.22 46.17
N GLY A 103 9.84 -16.58 45.10
CA GLY A 103 8.61 -17.37 45.20
C GLY A 103 7.32 -16.64 45.62
N GLU A 104 7.28 -15.30 45.59
CA GLU A 104 6.04 -14.53 45.83
C GLU A 104 5.52 -13.89 44.53
N LEU A 105 4.24 -14.14 44.20
CA LEU A 105 3.52 -13.34 43.21
C LEU A 105 3.04 -12.03 43.86
N LEU A 106 3.28 -10.91 43.19
CA LEU A 106 2.57 -9.66 43.46
C LEU A 106 1.22 -9.67 42.72
N SER A 107 0.17 -9.12 43.32
CA SER A 107 -1.15 -9.06 42.71
C SER A 107 -1.16 -8.19 41.44
N GLU A 108 -1.93 -8.60 40.43
CA GLU A 108 -2.04 -7.89 39.15
C GLU A 108 -2.92 -6.61 39.25
N ASP A 109 -3.70 -6.48 40.33
CA ASP A 109 -4.59 -5.35 40.63
C ASP A 109 -3.84 -4.05 40.97
N GLY A 110 -3.18 -3.44 39.98
CA GLY A 110 -2.48 -2.16 40.15
C GLY A 110 -2.25 -1.34 38.87
N TYR A 111 -2.19 -1.96 37.69
CA TYR A 111 -1.75 -1.29 36.45
C TYR A 111 -2.89 -0.83 35.53
N ALA A 112 -3.93 -0.22 36.10
CA ALA A 112 -4.97 0.46 35.34
C ALA A 112 -4.46 1.81 34.79
N LEU A 113 -4.03 1.83 33.53
CA LEU A 113 -3.67 3.06 32.80
C LEU A 113 -4.90 3.95 32.63
N LYS A 114 -4.99 5.03 33.42
CA LYS A 114 -6.00 6.07 33.23
C LYS A 114 -5.71 6.87 31.96
N LEU A 115 -6.62 6.78 30.99
CA LEU A 115 -6.69 7.65 29.83
C LEU A 115 -7.70 8.76 30.11
N ASP A 116 -7.24 9.94 30.50
CA ASP A 116 -8.11 11.10 30.72
C ASP A 116 -8.53 11.72 29.37
N PRO A 117 -9.85 11.85 29.08
CA PRO A 117 -10.32 12.29 27.77
C PRO A 117 -10.54 13.82 27.70
N GLN A 118 -9.65 14.49 26.95
CA GLN A 118 -9.75 15.88 26.45
C GLN A 118 -9.96 17.03 27.47
N GLY A 119 -9.18 18.09 27.30
CA GLY A 119 -9.39 19.37 27.98
C GLY A 119 -8.57 20.49 27.33
N GLU A 120 -9.25 21.49 26.78
CA GLU A 120 -8.62 22.73 26.33
C GLU A 120 -8.50 23.75 27.47
N HIS A 121 -7.58 24.71 27.30
CA HIS A 121 -7.66 26.09 27.83
C HIS A 121 -7.62 26.41 29.35
N THR A 122 -6.46 26.96 29.76
CA THR A 122 -6.32 28.28 30.43
C THR A 122 -6.56 28.44 31.96
N HIS A 123 -5.45 28.60 32.70
CA HIS A 123 -5.20 29.46 33.89
C HIS A 123 -6.07 29.48 35.19
N GLU A 124 -5.32 29.46 36.33
CA GLU A 124 -5.53 30.14 37.63
C GLU A 124 -6.42 29.53 38.77
N LYS A 125 -5.71 29.11 39.83
CA LYS A 125 -5.93 29.42 41.28
C LYS A 125 -7.08 28.80 42.12
N SER A 126 -6.64 27.87 42.98
CA SER A 126 -6.64 27.93 44.47
C SER A 126 -7.82 27.42 45.33
N LEU A 127 -7.46 26.46 46.22
CA LEU A 127 -7.87 26.26 47.63
C LEU A 127 -9.28 25.70 47.99
N ASP A 128 -9.34 24.35 48.09
CA ASP A 128 -9.62 23.54 49.32
C ASP A 128 -10.95 23.74 50.13
N PRO A 129 -11.35 22.83 51.06
CA PRO A 129 -12.32 21.78 50.71
C PRO A 129 -13.58 21.70 51.59
N GLY A 130 -14.60 20.94 51.15
CA GLY A 130 -15.86 20.71 51.87
C GLY A 130 -16.52 19.35 51.58
N LEU A 131 -17.35 18.84 52.49
CA LEU A 131 -17.77 17.44 52.59
C LEU A 131 -19.27 17.14 52.27
N THR A 132 -19.52 15.86 51.98
CA THR A 132 -20.74 15.04 52.24
C THR A 132 -22.05 15.14 51.42
N ASN A 133 -22.38 13.96 50.83
CA ASN A 133 -23.66 13.21 50.88
C ASN A 133 -24.92 13.60 50.06
N GLN A 134 -25.35 12.62 49.22
CA GLN A 134 -26.70 11.99 49.08
C GLN A 134 -27.92 12.91 48.77
N SER A 135 -28.93 12.54 47.96
CA SER A 135 -29.68 11.26 47.91
C SER A 135 -30.63 11.20 46.67
N THR A 136 -31.08 9.99 46.27
CA THR A 136 -32.43 9.65 45.68
C THR A 136 -33.02 10.39 44.44
N SER A 137 -33.91 9.83 43.59
CA SER A 137 -34.32 8.43 43.25
C SER A 137 -35.26 8.40 42.01
N SER A 138 -35.52 7.20 41.48
CA SER A 138 -36.80 6.72 40.89
C SER A 138 -37.46 7.40 39.66
N ASP A 139 -37.33 6.72 38.50
CA ASP A 139 -38.42 6.24 37.59
C ASP A 139 -39.29 7.18 36.71
N PRO A 140 -39.98 6.66 35.65
CA PRO A 140 -40.16 7.39 34.38
C PRO A 140 -41.60 7.49 33.80
N GLN A 141 -41.70 7.84 32.50
CA GLN A 141 -42.89 8.06 31.65
C GLN A 141 -43.53 9.47 31.81
N GLN A 142 -44.22 10.10 30.84
CA GLN A 142 -45.04 9.59 29.71
C GLN A 142 -44.95 10.42 28.40
N LEU A 143 -45.67 9.98 27.36
CA LEU A 143 -45.81 10.63 26.05
C LEU A 143 -46.84 11.78 26.05
N ILE A 144 -46.66 12.79 25.19
CA ILE A 144 -47.78 13.53 24.57
C ILE A 144 -47.51 13.72 23.06
N ASN A 145 -48.49 13.31 22.24
CA ASN A 145 -48.56 13.61 20.79
C ASN A 145 -49.43 14.86 20.53
N LYS A 146 -49.16 15.63 19.46
CA LYS A 146 -50.15 16.54 18.86
C LYS A 146 -49.96 16.71 17.34
N LYS A 147 -51.09 16.84 16.61
CA LYS A 147 -51.22 16.89 15.13
C LYS A 147 -51.92 18.19 14.68
N ARG A 148 -52.01 18.38 13.35
CA ARG A 148 -52.88 19.31 12.55
C ARG A 148 -52.32 20.72 12.27
N LYS A 149 -52.67 21.42 11.18
CA LYS A 149 -53.67 21.15 10.09
C LYS A 149 -53.27 21.76 8.71
N LEU A 150 -54.11 21.54 7.69
CA LEU A 150 -54.05 22.00 6.27
C LEU A 150 -54.87 23.27 5.94
N SER A 151 -54.49 23.92 4.83
CA SER A 151 -55.26 24.80 3.90
C SER A 151 -54.42 24.95 2.59
N THR A 152 -54.85 25.04 1.31
CA THR A 152 -56.13 25.09 0.55
C THR A 152 -56.92 26.41 0.60
N GLU A 153 -57.66 26.88 -0.42
CA GLU A 153 -58.10 26.33 -1.74
C GLU A 153 -57.46 27.14 -2.94
N ASP A 154 -57.94 27.45 -4.17
CA ASP A 154 -59.23 27.43 -4.94
C ASP A 154 -59.01 26.89 -6.41
N THR A 155 -59.62 27.44 -7.50
CA THR A 155 -59.70 26.79 -8.85
C THR A 155 -60.12 27.71 -10.02
N LYS A 156 -59.67 27.43 -11.28
CA LYS A 156 -60.20 27.73 -12.67
C LYS A 156 -59.03 27.74 -13.71
N ASN A 157 -59.02 27.13 -14.92
CA ASN A 157 -59.94 26.96 -16.08
C ASN A 157 -60.11 28.26 -16.93
N VAL A 158 -60.08 28.30 -18.28
CA VAL A 158 -60.54 27.40 -19.39
C VAL A 158 -59.65 27.50 -20.68
N ASN A 159 -59.82 26.55 -21.64
CA ASN A 159 -59.43 26.36 -23.08
C ASN A 159 -59.15 27.62 -23.99
N HIS A 160 -58.72 27.58 -25.27
CA HIS A 160 -58.91 26.62 -26.42
C HIS A 160 -58.01 26.96 -27.67
N GLU A 161 -57.65 25.96 -28.52
CA GLU A 161 -57.20 26.01 -29.97
C GLU A 161 -55.90 26.79 -30.35
N GLY A 162 -55.17 26.55 -31.48
CA GLY A 162 -55.28 25.58 -32.60
C GLY A 162 -54.09 25.69 -33.60
N ASP A 163 -53.96 24.77 -34.58
CA ASP A 163 -52.87 24.57 -35.59
C ASP A 163 -51.42 24.33 -35.04
N GLY A 164 -50.55 23.46 -35.58
CA GLY A 164 -50.56 22.44 -36.68
C GLY A 164 -49.49 21.35 -36.35
N ASP A 165 -48.88 20.54 -37.24
CA ASP A 165 -48.99 20.24 -38.70
C ASP A 165 -48.31 18.85 -38.97
N ASP A 166 -48.08 18.42 -40.23
CA ASP A 166 -47.52 17.12 -40.66
C ASP A 166 -46.01 16.92 -40.27
N GLY A 167 -45.47 15.70 -40.12
CA GLY A 167 -46.13 14.40 -40.29
C GLY A 167 -45.20 13.17 -40.32
N ARG A 168 -45.86 11.99 -40.34
CA ARG A 168 -45.42 10.67 -40.89
C ARG A 168 -44.11 10.03 -40.36
N GLU A 169 -43.98 8.71 -40.25
CA GLU A 169 -44.90 7.61 -40.54
C GLU A 169 -44.77 6.44 -39.55
N LYS A 170 -45.71 5.50 -39.67
CA LYS A 170 -46.08 4.42 -38.73
C LYS A 170 -45.45 3.08 -39.18
N VAL A 171 -45.87 1.96 -38.56
CA VAL A 171 -45.81 0.54 -39.05
C VAL A 171 -44.60 -0.29 -38.56
N ILE A 172 -44.74 -1.51 -38.00
CA ILE A 172 -45.90 -2.18 -37.34
C ILE A 172 -45.42 -3.23 -36.31
N PHE A 173 -46.34 -3.68 -35.44
CA PHE A 173 -46.16 -4.68 -34.40
C PHE A 173 -46.20 -6.13 -34.93
N SER A 174 -45.49 -7.07 -34.30
CA SER A 174 -45.72 -8.51 -34.48
C SER A 174 -45.45 -9.28 -33.18
N SER A 175 -46.19 -10.37 -32.95
CA SER A 175 -46.17 -11.19 -31.73
C SER A 175 -46.83 -12.55 -31.99
N THR A 176 -46.83 -13.43 -30.98
CA THR A 176 -47.53 -14.74 -30.91
C THR A 176 -46.94 -15.88 -31.75
N SER A 177 -47.18 -17.17 -31.44
CA SER A 177 -47.31 -17.92 -30.17
C SER A 177 -47.44 -19.43 -30.48
N THR A 178 -47.13 -20.34 -29.54
CA THR A 178 -47.69 -21.73 -29.52
C THR A 178 -47.37 -22.48 -28.22
N ALA A 179 -48.12 -23.55 -27.93
CA ALA A 179 -47.96 -24.48 -26.80
C ALA A 179 -48.63 -25.84 -27.20
N SER A 180 -48.66 -26.94 -26.42
CA SER A 180 -48.26 -27.24 -25.03
C SER A 180 -48.06 -28.77 -24.87
N SER A 181 -47.69 -29.29 -23.68
CA SER A 181 -48.46 -30.37 -22.99
C SER A 181 -47.74 -30.91 -21.73
N HIS A 182 -48.33 -31.91 -21.05
CA HIS A 182 -48.03 -32.32 -19.67
C HIS A 182 -47.23 -33.63 -19.50
N GLY A 183 -46.55 -33.75 -18.35
CA GLY A 183 -46.12 -35.01 -17.74
C GLY A 183 -45.72 -34.86 -16.27
N LYS A 184 -46.28 -35.69 -15.38
CA LYS A 184 -45.78 -36.01 -14.01
C LYS A 184 -45.30 -37.49 -14.05
N VAL A 185 -44.55 -38.05 -13.09
CA VAL A 185 -44.72 -38.15 -11.62
C VAL A 185 -43.36 -38.45 -10.96
N ASP A 186 -43.15 -37.98 -9.72
CA ASP A 186 -42.24 -38.37 -8.60
C ASP A 186 -40.83 -39.00 -8.91
N SER A 187 -39.76 -38.77 -8.13
CA SER A 187 -39.76 -38.89 -6.66
C SER A 187 -38.48 -38.36 -5.97
N LEU A 188 -38.69 -37.79 -4.78
CA LEU A 188 -37.76 -37.60 -3.64
C LEU A 188 -36.45 -36.81 -3.81
N SER A 189 -35.93 -36.36 -2.66
CA SER A 189 -34.94 -35.28 -2.54
C SER A 189 -33.96 -35.53 -1.40
N TYR A 190 -32.77 -34.93 -1.47
CA TYR A 190 -32.19 -34.22 -0.32
C TYR A 190 -31.52 -32.91 -0.78
N ARG A 191 -31.60 -31.87 0.04
CA ARG A 191 -31.22 -30.49 -0.35
C ARG A 191 -29.76 -30.17 -0.07
N ASN A 192 -29.10 -29.54 -1.04
CA ASN A 192 -28.00 -28.61 -0.80
C ASN A 192 -28.56 -27.19 -0.80
N THR A 193 -28.43 -26.43 0.28
CA THR A 193 -28.96 -25.06 0.40
C THR A 193 -28.05 -24.04 -0.28
N ARG A 194 -28.22 -23.90 -1.60
CA ARG A 194 -27.74 -22.75 -2.37
C ARG A 194 -28.51 -21.49 -1.96
N PRO A 195 -27.86 -20.34 -1.66
CA PRO A 195 -28.54 -19.06 -1.50
C PRO A 195 -29.36 -18.72 -2.77
N GLN A 196 -30.59 -18.26 -2.60
CA GLN A 196 -31.44 -17.84 -3.71
C GLN A 196 -31.06 -16.45 -4.22
N HIS A 197 -31.60 -16.08 -5.39
CA HIS A 197 -31.43 -14.75 -5.96
C HIS A 197 -31.85 -13.66 -4.97
N ILE A 198 -31.07 -12.57 -4.95
CA ILE A 198 -31.56 -11.24 -4.57
C ILE A 198 -31.88 -10.51 -5.89
N ASP A 199 -32.96 -9.74 -5.91
CA ASP A 199 -33.53 -9.18 -7.13
C ASP A 199 -32.64 -8.12 -7.79
N ALA A 200 -32.59 -8.16 -9.12
CA ALA A 200 -31.58 -7.49 -9.95
C ALA A 200 -31.82 -5.98 -10.20
N GLU A 201 -32.51 -5.28 -9.29
CA GLU A 201 -32.90 -3.87 -9.47
C GLU A 201 -32.25 -2.88 -8.48
N ASN A 202 -31.34 -3.32 -7.60
CA ASN A 202 -30.66 -2.44 -6.62
C ASN A 202 -29.13 -2.30 -6.82
N GLU A 203 -28.53 -3.02 -7.77
CA GLU A 203 -27.08 -3.02 -8.09
C GLU A 203 -26.60 -1.76 -8.88
N MET A 204 -27.28 -0.61 -8.72
CA MET A 204 -26.92 0.65 -9.40
C MET A 204 -26.67 1.82 -8.43
N SER A 205 -26.78 1.62 -7.11
CA SER A 205 -26.65 2.71 -6.12
C SER A 205 -25.24 2.90 -5.53
N SER A 206 -24.23 2.14 -5.98
CA SER A 206 -22.83 2.26 -5.50
C SER A 206 -21.79 2.40 -6.62
N LEU A 207 -22.20 2.88 -7.80
CA LEU A 207 -21.25 3.39 -8.78
C LEU A 207 -20.53 4.59 -8.17
N SER A 208 -19.25 4.41 -7.79
CA SER A 208 -18.44 5.46 -7.19
C SER A 208 -18.37 6.66 -8.14
N TYR A 209 -18.95 7.80 -7.74
CA TYR A 209 -18.96 9.02 -8.54
C TYR A 209 -17.53 9.44 -8.89
N CYS A 210 -17.14 9.16 -10.14
CA CYS A 210 -15.81 9.38 -10.68
C CYS A 210 -15.96 10.37 -11.83
N PRO A 211 -16.00 11.69 -11.54
CA PRO A 211 -16.22 12.70 -12.56
C PRO A 211 -15.09 12.67 -13.60
N PRO A 212 -15.36 13.04 -14.87
CA PRO A 212 -14.33 13.07 -15.90
C PRO A 212 -13.18 14.00 -15.52
N ASP A 213 -11.93 13.58 -15.76
CA ASP A 213 -10.76 14.46 -15.61
C ASP A 213 -10.80 15.59 -16.65
N LEU A 214 -11.32 16.74 -16.24
CA LEU A 214 -11.40 17.96 -17.05
C LEU A 214 -10.02 18.54 -17.41
N ASN A 215 -8.96 18.06 -16.76
CA ASN A 215 -7.59 18.57 -16.84
C ASN A 215 -6.62 17.54 -17.47
N LYS A 216 -7.15 16.51 -18.14
CA LYS A 216 -6.44 15.33 -18.67
C LYS A 216 -5.13 15.61 -19.41
N LYS A 217 -5.03 16.72 -20.17
CA LYS A 217 -3.78 17.11 -20.85
C LYS A 217 -2.64 17.43 -19.88
N ILE A 218 -2.95 18.06 -18.75
CA ILE A 218 -1.99 18.41 -17.69
C ILE A 218 -1.57 17.14 -16.94
N THR A 219 -2.54 16.28 -16.60
CA THR A 219 -2.29 15.03 -15.84
C THR A 219 -1.49 14.02 -16.67
N GLU A 220 -1.71 13.93 -17.98
CA GLU A 220 -0.90 13.14 -18.92
C GLU A 220 0.56 13.63 -19.02
N ILE A 221 0.77 14.95 -19.22
CA ILE A 221 2.12 15.54 -19.29
C ILE A 221 2.86 15.38 -17.96
N PHE A 222 2.19 15.61 -16.84
CA PHE A 222 2.77 15.37 -15.51
C PHE A 222 3.02 13.87 -15.27
N GLY A 223 2.17 12.98 -15.77
CA GLY A 223 2.36 11.52 -15.70
C GLY A 223 3.62 11.05 -16.43
N LYS A 224 3.89 11.59 -17.63
CA LYS A 224 5.18 11.39 -18.33
C LYS A 224 6.36 11.84 -17.46
N LEU A 225 6.29 13.04 -16.86
CA LEU A 225 7.34 13.53 -15.95
C LEU A 225 7.53 12.64 -14.72
N VAL A 226 6.47 12.10 -14.11
CA VAL A 226 6.57 11.15 -12.99
C VAL A 226 7.41 9.93 -13.38
N ASN A 227 7.16 9.36 -14.56
CA ASN A 227 7.87 8.18 -15.04
C ASN A 227 9.35 8.47 -15.33
N ILE A 228 9.63 9.57 -16.05
CA ILE A 228 11.01 10.01 -16.34
C ILE A 228 11.78 10.30 -15.05
N TYR A 229 11.20 11.05 -14.10
CA TYR A 229 11.85 11.35 -12.84
C TYR A 229 12.07 10.10 -11.96
N ARG A 230 11.22 9.08 -12.05
CA ARG A 230 11.47 7.77 -11.41
C ARG A 230 12.63 7.03 -12.06
N ALA A 231 12.69 6.95 -13.39
CA ALA A 231 13.79 6.30 -14.10
C ALA A 231 15.16 6.96 -13.82
N LEU A 232 15.18 8.29 -13.64
CA LEU A 232 16.37 9.04 -13.24
C LEU A 232 16.70 8.95 -11.74
N GLY A 233 15.86 8.30 -10.91
CA GLY A 233 16.05 8.18 -9.46
C GLY A 233 15.73 9.45 -8.66
N GLU A 234 15.02 10.40 -9.24
CA GLU A 234 14.65 11.67 -8.61
C GLU A 234 13.30 11.58 -7.88
N ASP A 235 13.17 10.64 -6.95
CA ASP A 235 11.91 10.30 -6.28
C ASP A 235 11.19 11.49 -5.63
N ARG A 236 11.94 12.45 -5.07
CA ARG A 236 11.34 13.67 -4.48
C ARG A 236 10.64 14.54 -5.53
N ARG A 237 11.13 14.55 -6.78
CA ARG A 237 10.52 15.28 -7.89
C ARG A 237 9.34 14.50 -8.46
N SER A 238 9.50 13.21 -8.74
CA SER A 238 8.39 12.37 -9.24
C SER A 238 7.20 12.32 -8.27
N PHE A 239 7.46 12.24 -6.96
CA PHE A 239 6.41 12.25 -5.93
C PHE A 239 5.65 13.58 -5.85
N SER A 240 6.31 14.71 -6.15
CA SER A 240 5.66 16.02 -6.22
C SER A 240 4.66 16.08 -7.37
N TYR A 241 5.06 15.66 -8.58
CA TYR A 241 4.15 15.56 -9.74
C TYR A 241 3.01 14.57 -9.49
N TYR A 242 3.29 13.39 -8.93
CA TYR A 242 2.28 12.41 -8.56
C TYR A 242 1.23 12.97 -7.59
N LYS A 243 1.64 13.76 -6.57
CA LYS A 243 0.71 14.45 -5.68
C LYS A 243 -0.11 15.53 -6.39
N ALA A 244 0.49 16.31 -7.29
CA ALA A 244 -0.24 17.33 -8.04
C ALA A 244 -1.30 16.72 -8.98
N ILE A 245 -0.97 15.62 -9.69
CA ILE A 245 -1.93 14.88 -10.52
C ILE A 245 -3.17 14.51 -9.70
N ALA A 246 -3.01 13.86 -8.55
CA ALA A 246 -4.12 13.41 -7.71
C ALA A 246 -4.98 14.53 -7.07
N VAL A 247 -4.55 15.80 -7.21
CA VAL A 247 -5.34 17.00 -6.89
C VAL A 247 -6.02 17.55 -8.14
N ILE A 248 -5.29 17.66 -9.26
CA ILE A 248 -5.75 18.21 -10.54
C ILE A 248 -6.85 17.34 -11.18
N GLU A 249 -6.73 16.01 -11.11
CA GLU A 249 -7.73 15.02 -11.55
C GLU A 249 -9.10 15.20 -10.87
N LYS A 250 -9.14 15.86 -9.70
CA LYS A 250 -10.33 16.01 -8.84
C LYS A 250 -10.95 17.40 -8.88
N LEU A 251 -10.41 18.32 -9.69
CA LEU A 251 -10.96 19.67 -9.79
C LEU A 251 -12.29 19.64 -10.56
N PRO A 252 -13.37 20.23 -10.05
CA PRO A 252 -14.67 20.27 -10.73
C PRO A 252 -14.71 21.29 -11.89
N PHE A 253 -13.55 21.83 -12.29
CA PHE A 253 -13.39 22.78 -13.37
C PHE A 253 -12.11 22.49 -14.17
N LYS A 254 -12.11 22.91 -15.44
CA LYS A 254 -10.92 22.97 -16.30
C LYS A 254 -10.08 24.18 -15.90
N ILE A 255 -8.76 24.00 -15.70
CA ILE A 255 -7.85 25.10 -15.40
C ILE A 255 -7.58 25.90 -16.68
N GLU A 256 -7.73 27.22 -16.58
CA GLU A 256 -7.52 28.20 -17.67
C GLU A 256 -6.53 29.30 -17.28
N SER A 257 -6.24 29.47 -15.99
CA SER A 257 -5.13 30.28 -15.47
C SER A 257 -4.49 29.62 -14.25
N ALA A 258 -3.17 29.75 -14.12
CA ALA A 258 -2.43 29.34 -12.93
C ALA A 258 -2.91 30.02 -11.63
N ASP A 259 -3.65 31.14 -11.71
CA ASP A 259 -4.20 31.79 -10.51
C ASP A 259 -5.37 31.01 -9.89
N GLN A 260 -6.13 30.26 -10.68
CA GLN A 260 -7.23 29.41 -10.17
C GLN A 260 -6.74 28.29 -9.23
N ILE A 261 -5.46 27.93 -9.35
CA ILE A 261 -4.80 26.88 -8.55
C ILE A 261 -3.86 27.47 -7.48
N ASN A 262 -3.93 28.78 -7.19
CA ASN A 262 -2.93 29.45 -6.35
C ASN A 262 -2.83 28.88 -4.93
N ASN A 263 -3.93 28.42 -4.36
CA ASN A 263 -4.03 27.96 -2.97
C ASN A 263 -4.11 26.43 -2.83
N LEU A 264 -3.88 25.66 -3.91
CA LEU A 264 -4.03 24.21 -3.87
C LEU A 264 -2.83 23.51 -3.19
N PRO A 265 -3.08 22.53 -2.30
CA PRO A 265 -2.02 21.81 -1.61
C PRO A 265 -1.16 20.99 -2.59
N SER A 266 0.13 20.88 -2.28
CA SER A 266 1.17 20.23 -3.12
C SER A 266 1.54 20.93 -4.43
N ILE A 267 0.84 22.00 -4.86
CA ILE A 267 1.15 22.71 -6.12
C ILE A 267 2.02 23.96 -5.84
N GLY A 268 3.34 23.76 -5.78
CA GLY A 268 4.32 24.85 -5.61
C GLY A 268 4.54 25.68 -6.88
N LYS A 269 5.18 26.86 -6.75
CA LYS A 269 5.37 27.84 -7.85
C LYS A 269 5.79 27.21 -9.19
N SER A 270 6.90 26.46 -9.23
CA SER A 270 7.39 25.82 -10.47
C SER A 270 6.37 24.90 -11.14
N MET A 271 5.41 24.34 -10.39
CA MET A 271 4.35 23.50 -10.96
C MET A 271 3.21 24.34 -11.54
N LYS A 272 2.92 25.50 -10.96
CA LYS A 272 2.02 26.51 -11.54
C LYS A 272 2.63 27.09 -12.82
N ASP A 273 3.92 27.41 -12.81
CA ASP A 273 4.67 27.89 -13.98
C ASP A 273 4.55 26.88 -15.14
N HIS A 274 4.78 25.59 -14.87
CA HIS A 274 4.59 24.51 -15.86
C HIS A 274 3.13 24.33 -16.31
N ILE A 275 2.14 24.50 -15.42
CA ILE A 275 0.71 24.42 -15.78
C ILE A 275 0.33 25.58 -16.71
N GLN A 276 0.82 26.80 -16.43
CA GLN A 276 0.59 27.94 -17.31
C GLN A 276 1.22 27.72 -18.68
N GLU A 277 2.42 27.15 -18.74
CA GLU A 277 3.07 26.76 -20.00
C GLU A 277 2.22 25.74 -20.78
N ILE A 278 1.70 24.71 -20.13
CA ILE A 278 0.82 23.69 -20.74
C ILE A 278 -0.50 24.30 -21.23
N ILE A 279 -1.07 25.27 -20.52
CA ILE A 279 -2.30 25.96 -20.93
C ILE A 279 -2.05 26.84 -22.15
N THR A 280 -0.98 27.63 -22.15
CA THR A 280 -0.66 28.57 -23.24
C THR A 280 -0.17 27.84 -24.51
N ASN A 281 0.70 26.84 -24.35
CA ASN A 281 1.42 26.21 -25.47
C ASN A 281 0.86 24.83 -25.86
N GLY A 282 -0.04 24.25 -25.06
CA GLY A 282 -0.49 22.86 -25.20
C GLY A 282 0.59 21.81 -24.89
N LYS A 283 1.76 22.23 -24.41
CA LYS A 283 3.00 21.45 -24.28
C LYS A 283 3.82 21.92 -23.07
N LEU A 284 4.88 21.18 -22.75
CA LEU A 284 5.87 21.55 -21.74
C LEU A 284 7.29 21.36 -22.30
N SER A 285 8.03 22.46 -22.49
CA SER A 285 9.39 22.47 -23.05
C SER A 285 10.35 21.57 -22.27
N LYS A 286 10.12 21.46 -20.96
CA LYS A 286 10.90 20.58 -20.08
C LYS A 286 10.70 19.09 -20.37
N LEU A 287 9.50 18.70 -20.79
CA LEU A 287 9.22 17.34 -21.24
C LEU A 287 9.87 17.10 -22.61
N GLU A 288 9.75 18.03 -23.55
CA GLU A 288 10.38 17.91 -24.88
C GLU A 288 11.92 17.80 -24.78
N HIS A 289 12.53 18.50 -23.82
CA HIS A 289 13.96 18.34 -23.52
C HIS A 289 14.30 16.94 -23.01
N PHE A 290 13.50 16.35 -22.12
CA PHE A 290 13.70 14.98 -21.65
C PHE A 290 13.38 13.92 -22.72
N GLU A 291 12.44 14.19 -23.64
CA GLU A 291 12.13 13.29 -24.76
C GLU A 291 13.19 13.35 -25.88
N THR A 292 14.01 14.39 -25.92
CA THR A 292 15.14 14.51 -26.88
C THR A 292 16.49 14.05 -26.30
N ASP A 293 16.77 14.32 -25.02
CA ASP A 293 18.02 13.95 -24.35
C ASP A 293 18.33 12.43 -24.44
N GLU A 294 19.50 12.10 -24.98
CA GLU A 294 19.98 10.72 -25.17
C GLU A 294 20.16 9.96 -23.86
N LYS A 295 20.69 10.61 -22.83
CA LYS A 295 20.92 10.02 -21.51
C LYS A 295 19.60 9.73 -20.81
N VAL A 296 18.65 10.67 -20.87
CA VAL A 296 17.33 10.48 -20.28
C VAL A 296 16.56 9.38 -20.99
N ARG A 297 16.56 9.35 -22.33
CA ARG A 297 15.97 8.25 -23.12
C ARG A 297 16.60 6.90 -22.79
N THR A 298 17.93 6.81 -22.77
CA THR A 298 18.64 5.54 -22.52
C THR A 298 18.40 5.03 -21.09
N ILE A 299 18.51 5.89 -20.08
CA ILE A 299 18.28 5.51 -18.67
C ILE A 299 16.81 5.10 -18.46
N SER A 300 15.86 5.75 -19.16
CA SER A 300 14.45 5.35 -19.15
C SER A 300 14.22 3.97 -19.77
N LEU A 301 14.78 3.73 -20.97
CA LEU A 301 14.71 2.43 -21.66
C LEU A 301 15.31 1.30 -20.80
N PHE A 302 16.46 1.55 -20.19
CA PHE A 302 17.09 0.57 -19.29
C PHE A 302 16.26 0.34 -18.03
N GLY A 303 15.57 1.36 -17.52
CA GLY A 303 14.65 1.27 -16.38
C GLY A 303 13.33 0.54 -16.66
N GLU A 304 12.97 0.26 -17.92
CA GLU A 304 11.85 -0.63 -18.26
C GLU A 304 12.20 -2.12 -18.03
N VAL A 305 13.48 -2.47 -18.03
CA VAL A 305 13.95 -3.86 -17.88
C VAL A 305 13.81 -4.33 -16.43
N TRP A 306 13.10 -5.45 -16.21
CA TRP A 306 12.92 -6.00 -14.86
C TRP A 306 14.27 -6.32 -14.19
N GLY A 307 14.43 -5.83 -12.96
CA GLY A 307 15.68 -5.92 -12.20
C GLY A 307 16.67 -4.75 -12.42
N ILE A 308 16.43 -3.84 -13.36
CA ILE A 308 17.27 -2.64 -13.57
C ILE A 308 16.60 -1.42 -12.93
N GLY A 309 17.08 -1.03 -11.75
CA GLY A 309 16.72 0.25 -11.12
C GLY A 309 17.58 1.43 -11.60
N PRO A 310 17.22 2.68 -11.25
CA PRO A 310 17.90 3.91 -11.72
C PRO A 310 19.42 3.90 -11.54
N SER A 311 19.91 3.45 -10.38
CA SER A 311 21.35 3.38 -10.09
C SER A 311 22.09 2.28 -10.87
N THR A 312 21.38 1.36 -11.52
CA THR A 312 21.94 0.36 -12.43
C THR A 312 21.84 0.85 -13.87
N ALA A 313 20.70 1.44 -14.27
CA ALA A 313 20.53 2.06 -15.58
C ALA A 313 21.59 3.16 -15.84
N LEU A 314 21.86 4.02 -14.85
CA LEU A 314 22.93 5.02 -14.93
C LEU A 314 24.32 4.38 -15.12
N LYS A 315 24.65 3.32 -14.38
CA LYS A 315 25.95 2.62 -14.52
C LYS A 315 26.12 1.96 -15.89
N LEU A 316 25.04 1.41 -16.44
CA LEU A 316 25.05 0.81 -17.79
C LEU A 316 25.23 1.88 -18.86
N TYR A 317 24.58 3.05 -18.72
CA TYR A 317 24.85 4.22 -19.56
C TYR A 317 26.31 4.69 -19.45
N GLU A 318 26.87 4.73 -18.23
CA GLU A 318 28.25 5.13 -17.95
C GLU A 318 29.30 4.14 -18.48
N LYS A 319 28.95 2.86 -18.67
CA LYS A 319 29.78 1.88 -19.41
C LYS A 319 29.84 2.16 -20.93
N GLY A 320 28.91 2.96 -21.46
CA GLY A 320 28.79 3.23 -22.91
C GLY A 320 27.56 2.62 -23.58
N HIS A 321 26.76 1.80 -22.88
CA HIS A 321 25.57 1.16 -23.46
C HIS A 321 24.48 2.18 -23.81
N ARG A 322 23.80 1.97 -24.94
CA ARG A 322 22.69 2.79 -25.49
C ARG A 322 21.49 1.99 -25.95
N SER A 323 21.65 0.71 -26.29
CA SER A 323 20.60 -0.20 -26.74
C SER A 323 20.34 -1.35 -25.76
N LEU A 324 19.22 -2.07 -25.92
CA LEU A 324 18.98 -3.31 -25.18
C LEU A 324 19.86 -4.46 -25.67
N ASP A 325 20.41 -4.40 -26.89
CA ASP A 325 21.34 -5.40 -27.41
C ASP A 325 22.74 -5.27 -26.77
N ASP A 326 23.16 -4.05 -26.46
CA ASP A 326 24.39 -3.78 -25.70
C ASP A 326 24.29 -4.39 -24.29
N LEU A 327 23.07 -4.43 -23.72
CA LEU A 327 22.80 -5.10 -22.45
C LEU A 327 22.78 -6.63 -22.58
N ARG A 328 22.33 -7.18 -23.72
CA ARG A 328 22.30 -8.65 -23.95
C ARG A 328 23.71 -9.26 -23.96
N ILE A 329 24.74 -8.47 -24.24
CA ILE A 329 26.17 -8.89 -24.18
C ILE A 329 26.90 -8.50 -22.89
N ASP A 330 26.24 -7.83 -21.91
CA ASP A 330 26.88 -7.45 -20.65
C ASP A 330 26.84 -8.59 -19.63
N ASP A 331 27.98 -9.27 -19.48
CA ASP A 331 28.08 -10.42 -18.59
C ASP A 331 27.85 -10.12 -17.11
N SER A 332 28.05 -8.87 -16.68
CA SER A 332 27.89 -8.46 -15.28
C SER A 332 26.44 -8.29 -14.82
N LEU A 333 25.47 -8.41 -15.74
CA LEU A 333 24.05 -8.43 -15.38
C LEU A 333 23.72 -9.66 -14.53
N THR A 334 22.90 -9.45 -13.49
CA THR A 334 22.38 -10.52 -12.66
C THR A 334 21.43 -11.43 -13.43
N ASN A 335 21.23 -12.67 -12.97
CA ASN A 335 20.28 -13.61 -13.58
C ASN A 335 18.87 -13.03 -13.71
N ALA A 336 18.43 -12.21 -12.75
CA ALA A 336 17.14 -11.51 -12.82
C ALA A 336 17.09 -10.53 -14.00
N GLN A 337 18.13 -9.70 -14.17
CA GLN A 337 18.23 -8.73 -15.27
C GLN A 337 18.37 -9.42 -16.63
N LYS A 338 19.18 -10.49 -16.74
CA LYS A 338 19.27 -11.30 -17.96
C LYS A 338 17.92 -11.95 -18.33
N LEU A 339 17.12 -12.35 -17.34
CA LEU A 339 15.76 -12.88 -17.56
C LEU A 339 14.74 -11.78 -17.91
N GLY A 340 14.88 -10.59 -17.33
CA GLY A 340 14.11 -9.39 -17.67
C GLY A 340 14.37 -8.86 -19.09
N LEU A 341 15.60 -9.03 -19.61
CA LEU A 341 15.94 -8.79 -21.02
C LEU A 341 15.39 -9.88 -21.95
N LYS A 342 15.40 -11.15 -21.51
CA LYS A 342 14.93 -12.29 -22.31
C LYS A 342 13.44 -12.20 -22.59
N TYR A 343 12.64 -11.79 -21.60
CA TYR A 343 11.18 -11.68 -21.71
C TYR A 343 10.70 -10.22 -21.74
N PHE A 344 11.54 -9.28 -22.19
CA PHE A 344 11.24 -7.84 -22.14
C PHE A 344 9.91 -7.48 -22.81
N ASP A 345 9.70 -7.96 -24.04
CA ASP A 345 8.50 -7.66 -24.83
C ASP A 345 7.26 -8.40 -24.31
N ASP A 346 7.40 -9.61 -23.77
CA ASP A 346 6.34 -10.35 -23.09
C ASP A 346 5.81 -9.58 -21.87
N ILE A 347 6.72 -9.19 -20.96
CA ILE A 347 6.37 -8.69 -19.63
C ILE A 347 5.97 -7.21 -19.64
N ARG A 348 6.12 -6.54 -20.79
CA ARG A 348 5.59 -5.20 -21.05
C ARG A 348 4.14 -5.23 -21.54
N GLN A 349 3.60 -6.39 -21.93
CA GLN A 349 2.21 -6.52 -22.36
C GLN A 349 1.24 -6.45 -21.18
N ARG A 350 0.03 -5.97 -21.46
CA ARG A 350 -1.04 -5.79 -20.46
C ARG A 350 -1.90 -7.04 -20.39
N ILE A 351 -1.94 -7.68 -19.23
CA ILE A 351 -2.70 -8.90 -18.99
C ILE A 351 -4.20 -8.57 -18.94
N PRO A 352 -5.07 -9.14 -19.79
CA PRO A 352 -6.52 -8.97 -19.68
C PRO A 352 -7.06 -9.50 -18.36
N ARG A 353 -8.10 -8.85 -17.80
CA ARG A 353 -8.68 -9.25 -16.49
C ARG A 353 -9.11 -10.72 -16.43
N HIS A 354 -9.63 -11.27 -17.52
CA HIS A 354 -10.12 -12.66 -17.56
C HIS A 354 -8.97 -13.68 -17.46
N GLU A 355 -7.77 -13.36 -17.93
CA GLU A 355 -6.61 -14.25 -17.80
C GLU A 355 -6.09 -14.24 -16.36
N VAL A 356 -6.08 -13.09 -15.69
CA VAL A 356 -5.74 -13.05 -14.25
C VAL A 356 -6.74 -13.85 -13.41
N GLN A 357 -8.02 -13.91 -13.83
CA GLN A 357 -9.03 -14.79 -13.24
C GLN A 357 -8.80 -16.27 -13.57
N GLU A 358 -8.31 -16.61 -14.78
CA GLU A 358 -7.85 -17.96 -15.13
C GLU A 358 -6.68 -18.40 -14.23
N MET A 359 -5.69 -17.52 -14.02
CA MET A 359 -4.56 -17.78 -13.12
C MET A 359 -5.00 -17.93 -11.66
N ASP A 360 -5.93 -17.10 -11.17
CA ASP A 360 -6.58 -17.27 -9.86
C ASP A 360 -7.15 -18.69 -9.73
N CYS A 361 -8.01 -19.10 -10.67
CA CYS A 361 -8.63 -20.43 -10.69
C CYS A 361 -7.64 -21.61 -10.82
N ILE A 362 -6.42 -21.38 -11.31
CA ILE A 362 -5.32 -22.36 -11.29
C ILE A 362 -4.66 -22.39 -9.91
N LEU A 363 -4.31 -21.21 -9.38
CA LEU A 363 -3.61 -21.07 -8.11
C LEU A 363 -4.44 -21.55 -6.91
N GLN A 364 -5.76 -21.28 -6.87
CA GLN A 364 -6.63 -21.79 -5.80
C GLN A 364 -6.58 -23.32 -5.70
N LYS A 365 -6.60 -24.02 -6.85
CA LYS A 365 -6.54 -25.50 -6.90
C LYS A 365 -5.20 -26.03 -6.44
N VAL A 366 -4.11 -25.50 -7.01
CA VAL A 366 -2.74 -25.88 -6.64
C VAL A 366 -2.45 -25.54 -5.18
N GLY A 367 -3.07 -24.50 -4.64
CA GLY A 367 -3.04 -24.16 -3.22
C GLY A 367 -3.64 -25.27 -2.35
N GLU A 368 -4.91 -25.60 -2.58
CA GLU A 368 -5.63 -26.63 -1.81
C GLU A 368 -4.98 -28.02 -1.94
N ASP A 369 -4.45 -28.36 -3.12
CA ASP A 369 -3.68 -29.60 -3.38
C ASP A 369 -2.34 -29.67 -2.59
N VAL A 370 -1.75 -28.51 -2.25
CA VAL A 370 -0.47 -28.41 -1.52
C VAL A 370 -0.68 -28.24 0.00
N LEU A 371 -1.69 -27.48 0.40
CA LEU A 371 -2.06 -27.21 1.78
C LEU A 371 -3.56 -26.91 1.87
N SER A 372 -4.34 -27.92 2.24
CA SER A 372 -5.79 -27.77 2.42
C SER A 372 -6.13 -26.69 3.43
N GLY A 373 -7.05 -25.78 3.07
CA GLY A 373 -7.41 -24.61 3.87
C GLY A 373 -6.54 -23.37 3.63
N VAL A 374 -5.59 -23.40 2.68
CA VAL A 374 -4.85 -22.21 2.27
C VAL A 374 -5.77 -21.20 1.58
N VAL A 375 -5.58 -19.91 1.89
CA VAL A 375 -6.34 -18.79 1.33
C VAL A 375 -5.44 -18.02 0.38
N ILE A 376 -5.76 -18.09 -0.91
CA ILE A 376 -5.07 -17.37 -1.98
C ILE A 376 -5.92 -16.18 -2.40
N ILE A 377 -5.30 -15.01 -2.59
CA ILE A 377 -6.00 -13.75 -2.91
C ILE A 377 -5.24 -13.01 -4.01
N CYS A 378 -5.82 -12.93 -5.21
CA CYS A 378 -5.37 -12.01 -6.25
C CYS A 378 -5.54 -10.55 -5.78
N GLY A 379 -4.41 -9.87 -5.55
CA GLY A 379 -4.32 -8.52 -5.02
C GLY A 379 -4.27 -7.46 -6.12
N GLY A 380 -3.38 -6.48 -5.93
CA GLY A 380 -2.89 -5.72 -7.07
C GLY A 380 -3.90 -4.84 -7.81
N SER A 381 -3.64 -4.67 -9.10
CA SER A 381 -4.55 -3.98 -10.03
C SER A 381 -5.84 -4.77 -10.29
N TYR A 382 -5.81 -6.11 -10.15
CA TYR A 382 -6.96 -6.99 -10.26
C TYR A 382 -8.01 -6.72 -9.17
N ARG A 383 -7.59 -6.69 -7.89
CA ARG A 383 -8.46 -6.35 -6.74
C ARG A 383 -8.99 -4.92 -6.79
N ARG A 384 -8.30 -4.01 -7.50
CA ARG A 384 -8.77 -2.63 -7.80
C ARG A 384 -9.71 -2.53 -9.01
N GLY A 385 -10.32 -3.64 -9.44
CA GLY A 385 -11.34 -3.66 -10.49
C GLY A 385 -10.87 -3.26 -11.89
N LYS A 386 -9.57 -3.20 -12.16
CA LYS A 386 -9.08 -2.79 -13.49
C LYS A 386 -9.35 -3.87 -14.54
N ALA A 387 -9.66 -3.41 -15.76
CA ALA A 387 -9.93 -4.26 -16.93
C ALA A 387 -8.68 -4.95 -17.50
N SER A 388 -7.48 -4.46 -17.15
CA SER A 388 -6.20 -5.14 -17.38
C SER A 388 -5.25 -4.92 -16.20
N CYS A 389 -4.25 -5.79 -16.12
CA CYS A 389 -3.17 -5.80 -15.14
C CYS A 389 -1.81 -5.63 -15.85
N GLY A 390 -0.73 -5.34 -15.11
CA GLY A 390 0.65 -5.39 -15.64
C GLY A 390 1.41 -6.64 -15.18
N ASP A 391 0.90 -7.24 -14.12
CA ASP A 391 1.52 -8.25 -13.27
C ASP A 391 0.41 -8.91 -12.45
N ILE A 392 0.73 -10.08 -11.90
CA ILE A 392 -0.18 -10.87 -11.07
C ILE A 392 0.32 -10.80 -9.61
N ASP A 393 -0.20 -9.85 -8.84
CA ASP A 393 -0.01 -9.75 -7.39
C ASP A 393 -0.82 -10.86 -6.67
N ILE A 394 -0.17 -11.77 -5.95
CA ILE A 394 -0.83 -12.81 -5.14
C ILE A 394 -0.45 -12.67 -3.66
N ILE A 395 -1.45 -12.70 -2.79
CA ILE A 395 -1.27 -12.90 -1.34
C ILE A 395 -1.66 -14.35 -1.01
N ILE A 396 -0.82 -15.03 -0.25
CA ILE A 396 -1.05 -16.39 0.24
C ILE A 396 -1.08 -16.34 1.78
N THR A 397 -2.09 -16.93 2.40
CA THR A 397 -2.21 -17.00 3.87
C THR A 397 -2.91 -18.29 4.30
N HIS A 398 -2.90 -18.61 5.60
CA HIS A 398 -3.54 -19.80 6.14
C HIS A 398 -4.19 -19.50 7.50
N PRO A 399 -5.44 -19.95 7.77
CA PRO A 399 -6.19 -19.60 8.98
C PRO A 399 -5.45 -19.89 10.30
N ASP A 400 -4.73 -21.02 10.40
CA ASP A 400 -3.97 -21.40 11.60
C ASP A 400 -2.94 -20.36 12.09
N GLY A 401 -2.46 -19.46 11.22
CA GLY A 401 -1.43 -18.46 11.55
C GLY A 401 -0.03 -19.01 11.94
N LYS A 402 0.09 -20.32 12.19
CA LYS A 402 1.33 -21.01 12.59
C LYS A 402 2.34 -21.01 11.43
N ARG A 403 3.54 -20.47 11.69
CA ARG A 403 4.68 -20.60 10.77
C ARG A 403 5.14 -22.07 10.74
N GLN A 404 5.00 -22.74 9.59
CA GLN A 404 5.76 -23.96 9.32
C GLN A 404 7.18 -23.60 8.83
N GLY A 405 7.96 -22.96 9.70
CA GLY A 405 9.31 -22.48 9.38
C GLY A 405 9.92 -21.62 10.49
N THR A 406 11.24 -21.61 10.57
CA THR A 406 12.02 -20.84 11.57
C THR A 406 12.28 -19.39 11.18
N ASP A 407 12.07 -19.02 9.92
CA ASP A 407 12.34 -17.66 9.44
C ASP A 407 11.26 -16.66 9.90
N SER A 408 11.70 -15.47 10.32
CA SER A 408 10.83 -14.39 10.78
C SER A 408 10.35 -13.49 9.63
N GLY A 409 10.37 -13.99 8.40
CA GLY A 409 10.12 -13.26 7.16
C GLY A 409 8.65 -13.18 6.76
N VAL A 410 8.40 -12.29 5.80
CA VAL A 410 7.25 -12.36 4.88
C VAL A 410 7.85 -12.87 3.58
N ASP A 411 7.73 -14.17 3.31
CA ASP A 411 8.33 -14.77 2.13
C ASP A 411 7.68 -14.17 0.88
N THR A 412 8.49 -13.49 0.08
CA THR A 412 8.06 -12.79 -1.13
C THR A 412 8.87 -13.31 -2.31
N TYR A 413 8.20 -13.99 -3.22
CA TYR A 413 8.77 -14.56 -4.44
C TYR A 413 8.40 -13.69 -5.63
N PHE A 414 9.40 -13.31 -6.42
CA PHE A 414 9.24 -12.55 -7.66
C PHE A 414 9.66 -13.44 -8.83
N GLY A 415 8.80 -13.60 -9.84
CA GLY A 415 9.10 -14.49 -10.96
C GLY A 415 8.21 -14.30 -12.19
N PHE A 416 8.19 -15.33 -13.03
CA PHE A 416 7.45 -15.32 -14.29
C PHE A 416 6.55 -16.56 -14.40
N CYS A 417 5.27 -16.34 -14.68
CA CYS A 417 4.31 -17.39 -14.99
C CYS A 417 4.05 -17.47 -16.50
N THR A 418 3.38 -18.54 -16.92
CA THR A 418 2.65 -18.63 -18.20
C THR A 418 1.45 -19.55 -17.99
N TYR A 419 0.46 -19.50 -18.88
CA TYR A 419 -0.69 -20.38 -18.84
C TYR A 419 -0.36 -21.73 -19.54
N PRO A 420 -1.01 -22.84 -19.16
CA PRO A 420 -0.84 -24.12 -19.86
C PRO A 420 -1.05 -23.97 -21.37
N GLY A 421 -0.11 -24.47 -22.17
CA GLY A 421 -0.16 -24.38 -23.63
C GLY A 421 0.17 -23.01 -24.24
N ARG A 422 0.60 -22.02 -23.43
CA ARG A 422 1.06 -20.72 -23.91
C ARG A 422 2.57 -20.54 -23.67
N GLU A 423 3.24 -19.73 -24.48
CA GLU A 423 4.67 -19.39 -24.31
C GLU A 423 4.89 -18.09 -23.55
N LEU A 424 4.02 -17.09 -23.82
CA LEU A 424 4.03 -15.71 -23.33
C LEU A 424 4.20 -15.65 -21.81
N ARG A 425 5.14 -14.82 -21.34
CA ARG A 425 5.47 -14.67 -19.92
C ARG A 425 4.84 -13.44 -19.29
N HIS A 426 4.30 -13.61 -18.10
CA HIS A 426 3.84 -12.50 -17.25
C HIS A 426 4.55 -12.53 -15.91
N ARG A 427 4.78 -11.34 -15.32
CA ARG A 427 5.32 -11.26 -13.96
C ARG A 427 4.29 -11.77 -12.96
N ILE A 428 4.75 -12.52 -11.97
CA ILE A 428 3.95 -12.96 -10.83
C ILE A 428 4.73 -12.72 -9.54
N ASP A 429 4.08 -12.06 -8.60
CA ASP A 429 4.64 -11.67 -7.31
C ASP A 429 3.82 -12.39 -6.23
N LEU A 430 4.38 -13.43 -5.62
CA LEU A 430 3.72 -14.21 -4.56
C LEU A 430 4.20 -13.71 -3.19
N LYS A 431 3.27 -13.39 -2.29
CA LYS A 431 3.58 -12.90 -0.95
C LYS A 431 2.86 -13.72 0.13
N VAL A 432 3.63 -14.50 0.89
CA VAL A 432 3.14 -15.27 2.03
C VAL A 432 2.98 -14.34 3.24
N THR A 433 1.82 -14.37 3.89
CA THR A 433 1.55 -13.58 5.09
C THR A 433 0.79 -14.42 6.12
N ASN A 434 1.04 -14.19 7.40
CA ASN A 434 0.20 -14.75 8.46
C ASN A 434 -1.09 -13.93 8.56
N VAL A 435 -2.20 -14.56 8.93
CA VAL A 435 -3.37 -13.83 9.45
C VAL A 435 -3.00 -13.29 10.82
N THR A 436 -2.84 -11.97 10.94
CA THR A 436 -2.94 -11.27 12.23
C THR A 436 -4.40 -10.92 12.46
N SER A 437 -5.00 -11.52 13.48
CA SER A 437 -6.34 -11.20 13.99
C SER A 437 -6.43 -9.77 14.52
#